data_AF-U2ELN2-F1
#
_entry.id   AF-U2ELN2-F1
#
_cell.length_a   1.000
_cell.length_b   1.000
_cell.length_c   1.000
_cell.angle_alpha   90.00
_cell.angle_beta   90.00
_cell.angle_gamma   90.00
#
_symmetry.space_group_name_H-M   'P 1'
#
loop_
_entity.id
_entity.type
_entity.pdbx_description
1 polymer ?
#
loop_
_entity_poly.entity_id
_entity_poly.type
_entity_poly.pdbx_seq_one_letter_code
_entity_poly.pdbx_strand_id
1 'polypeptide(L)' 'MIKLPIGPLWIALMFALALAFSATAFADGPPVKKSKNGICHAVGTTYYSRTKHYTPYASMAACLNSGGRRPKR' A
#
# COMPACT_ATOMS: atom_id res chain seq x y z
N MET A 1 -1.24 -37.82 -30.86
CA MET A 1 -1.27 -37.85 -29.37
C MET A 1 0.09 -37.39 -28.86
N ILE A 2 0.19 -36.14 -28.42
CA ILE A 2 1.45 -35.53 -27.98
C ILE A 2 1.68 -35.95 -26.54
N LYS A 3 2.64 -36.87 -26.31
CA LYS A 3 3.03 -37.32 -24.97
C LYS A 3 4.03 -36.29 -24.41
N LEU A 4 3.57 -35.32 -23.62
CA LEU A 4 4.50 -34.41 -22.94
C LEU A 4 5.31 -35.18 -21.89
N PRO A 5 6.63 -34.93 -21.77
CA PRO A 5 7.48 -35.58 -20.77
C PRO A 5 7.24 -34.90 -19.41
N ILE A 6 6.34 -35.46 -18.61
CA ILE A 6 6.08 -35.06 -17.22
C ILE A 6 7.21 -35.60 -16.33
N GLY A 7 8.44 -35.14 -16.60
CA GLY A 7 9.63 -35.50 -15.83
C GLY A 7 9.86 -34.56 -14.64
N PRO A 8 10.70 -34.95 -13.66
CA PRO A 8 10.97 -34.16 -12.46
C PRO A 8 11.55 -32.76 -12.78
N LEU A 9 12.20 -32.61 -13.93
CA LEU A 9 12.72 -31.34 -14.46
C LEU A 9 11.62 -30.34 -14.85
N TRP A 10 10.49 -30.83 -15.37
CA TRP A 10 9.33 -30.00 -15.72
C TRP A 10 8.56 -29.53 -14.47
N ILE A 11 8.49 -30.40 -13.46
CA ILE A 11 7.92 -30.04 -12.15
C ILE A 11 8.77 -28.97 -11.47
N ALA A 12 10.11 -29.10 -11.51
CA ALA A 12 11.04 -28.10 -10.97
C ALA A 12 10.95 -26.75 -11.71
N LEU A 13 10.79 -26.77 -13.04
CA LEU A 13 10.63 -25.54 -13.84
C LEU A 13 9.33 -24.80 -13.51
N MET A 14 8.23 -25.53 -13.31
CA MET A 14 6.94 -24.96 -12.91
C MET A 14 6.95 -24.44 -11.47
N PHE A 15 7.66 -25.12 -10.56
CA PHE A 15 7.80 -24.68 -9.18
C PHE A 15 8.67 -23.42 -9.05
N ALA A 16 9.71 -23.29 -9.89
CA ALA A 16 10.54 -22.08 -9.98
C ALA A 16 9.76 -20.87 -10.54
N LEU A 17 8.85 -21.09 -11.49
CA LEU A 17 8.02 -20.03 -12.06
C LEU A 17 6.93 -19.53 -11.08
N ALA A 18 6.41 -20.41 -10.22
CA ALA A 18 5.40 -20.06 -9.23
C ALA A 18 5.92 -19.15 -8.10
N LEU A 19 7.23 -19.19 -7.79
CA LEU A 19 7.83 -18.40 -6.71
C LEU A 19 8.01 -16.91 -7.06
N ALA A 20 7.84 -16.53 -8.33
CA ALA A 20 8.00 -15.15 -8.81
C ALA A 20 6.74 -14.27 -8.63
N PHE A 21 5.60 -14.82 -8.18
CA PHE A 21 4.30 -14.13 -8.25
C PHE A 21 3.77 -13.57 -6.91
N SER A 22 4.49 -13.75 -5.80
CA SER A 22 3.93 -13.52 -4.46
C SER A 22 4.28 -12.15 -3.85
N ALA A 23 3.95 -11.04 -4.53
CA ALA A 23 4.07 -9.70 -3.94
C ALA A 23 2.92 -8.77 -4.36
N THR A 24 1.67 -9.16 -4.09
CA THR A 24 0.55 -8.21 -4.15
C THR A 24 0.49 -7.43 -2.84
N ALA A 25 1.10 -6.24 -2.83
CA ALA A 25 0.92 -5.28 -1.73
C ALA A 25 -0.53 -4.77 -1.74
N PHE A 26 -1.32 -5.19 -0.74
CA PHE A 26 -2.65 -4.63 -0.51
C PHE A 26 -2.48 -3.19 -0.01
N ALA A 27 -2.78 -2.21 -0.86
CA ALA A 27 -2.70 -0.80 -0.52
C ALA A 27 -3.88 -0.41 0.40
N ASP A 28 -3.65 -0.45 1.72
CA ASP A 28 -4.55 0.09 2.75
C ASP A 28 -4.56 1.63 2.73
N GLY A 29 -4.99 2.23 1.61
CA GLY A 29 -5.07 3.68 1.44
C GLY A 29 -3.74 4.43 1.68
N PRO A 30 -3.79 5.78 1.67
CA PRO A 30 -2.58 6.59 1.87
C PRO A 30 -2.15 6.62 3.34
N PRO A 31 -0.85 6.50 3.67
CA PRO A 31 -0.37 6.53 5.06
C PRO A 31 -0.79 7.77 5.87
N VAL A 32 -0.95 8.91 5.19
CA VAL A 32 -1.37 10.18 5.79
C VAL A 32 -2.39 10.89 4.90
N LYS A 33 -3.41 11.49 5.54
CA LYS A 33 -4.42 12.33 4.91
C LYS A 33 -4.30 13.77 5.41
N LYS A 34 -4.23 14.75 4.52
CA LYS A 34 -4.42 16.17 4.86
C LYS A 34 -5.86 16.57 4.65
N SER A 35 -6.56 16.99 5.70
CA SER A 35 -7.93 17.51 5.58
C SER A 35 -7.96 18.86 4.84
N LYS A 36 -9.13 19.27 4.35
CA LYS A 36 -9.33 20.60 3.74
C LYS A 36 -8.90 21.77 4.64
N ASN A 37 -8.95 21.58 5.96
CA ASN A 37 -8.55 22.59 6.95
C ASN A 37 -7.02 22.54 7.26
N GLY A 38 -6.26 21.81 6.44
CA GLY A 38 -4.81 21.72 6.52
C GLY A 38 -4.27 20.79 7.61
N ILE A 39 -5.08 19.91 8.21
CA ILE A 39 -4.64 19.03 9.31
C ILE A 39 -4.20 17.67 8.78
N CYS A 40 -3.00 17.23 9.16
CA CYS A 40 -2.45 15.93 8.81
C CYS A 40 -2.89 14.83 9.80
N HIS A 41 -3.51 13.78 9.29
CA HIS A 41 -3.97 12.60 10.03
C HIS A 41 -3.26 11.36 9.51
N ALA A 42 -2.51 10.67 10.37
CA ALA A 42 -1.88 9.39 10.02
C ALA A 42 -2.84 8.22 10.23
N VAL A 43 -2.62 7.11 9.51
CA VAL A 43 -3.25 5.81 9.79
C VAL A 43 -3.14 5.49 11.29
N GLY A 44 -4.20 4.96 11.89
CA GLY A 44 -4.28 4.65 13.31
C GLY A 44 -4.71 5.81 14.21
N THR A 45 -4.79 7.05 13.71
CA THR A 45 -5.31 8.19 14.50
C THR A 45 -6.84 8.28 14.42
N THR A 46 -7.47 8.79 15.49
CA THR A 46 -8.95 8.89 15.66
C THR A 46 -9.67 9.52 14.47
N TYR A 47 -9.04 10.48 13.80
CA TYR A 47 -9.66 11.27 12.73
C TYR A 47 -9.28 10.81 11.32
N TYR A 48 -8.39 9.82 11.18
CA TYR A 48 -7.97 9.33 9.86
C TYR A 48 -9.12 8.73 9.04
N SER A 49 -9.95 7.90 9.67
CA SER A 49 -11.12 7.29 9.03
C SER A 49 -12.26 8.29 8.80
N ARG A 50 -12.36 9.32 9.66
CA ARG A 50 -13.37 10.39 9.60
C ARG A 50 -13.06 11.43 8.53
N THR A 51 -11.79 11.62 8.18
CA THR A 51 -11.38 12.54 7.10
C THR A 51 -11.70 11.91 5.74
N LYS A 52 -12.88 12.21 5.19
CA LYS A 52 -13.34 11.69 3.88
C LYS A 52 -12.88 12.52 2.70
N HIS A 53 -12.73 13.84 2.89
CA HIS A 53 -12.17 14.73 1.88
C HIS A 53 -10.76 15.13 2.28
N TYR A 54 -9.78 14.67 1.51
CA TYR A 54 -8.38 14.83 1.86
C TYR A 54 -7.46 14.84 0.64
N THR A 55 -6.26 15.35 0.85
CA THR A 55 -5.11 15.13 -0.03
C THR A 55 -4.23 14.02 0.57
N PRO A 56 -3.91 12.95 -0.17
CA PRO A 56 -3.08 11.85 0.32
C PRO A 56 -1.59 12.23 0.37
N TYR A 57 -0.86 11.72 1.35
CA TYR A 57 0.60 11.84 1.48
C TYR A 57 1.22 10.50 1.90
N ALA A 58 2.42 10.23 1.38
CA ALA A 58 3.18 9.01 1.69
C ALA A 58 3.72 9.00 3.14
N SER A 59 3.87 10.16 3.77
CA SER A 59 4.37 10.28 5.12
C SER A 59 3.87 11.55 5.82
N MET A 60 4.01 11.58 7.14
CA MET A 60 3.67 12.76 7.93
C MET A 60 4.56 13.95 7.55
N ALA A 61 5.86 13.71 7.33
CA ALA A 61 6.79 14.74 6.90
C ALA A 61 6.38 15.37 5.57
N ALA A 62 6.00 14.56 4.58
CA ALA A 62 5.51 15.07 3.30
C ALA A 62 4.25 15.93 3.45
N CYS A 63 3.33 15.51 4.33
CA CYS A 63 2.12 16.30 4.63
C CYS A 63 2.46 17.65 5.28
N LEU A 64 3.37 17.67 6.25
CA LEU A 64 3.79 18.90 6.93
C LEU A 64 4.54 19.85 5.98
N ASN A 65 5.46 19.33 5.16
CA ASN A 65 6.20 20.12 4.16
C ASN A 65 5.27 20.73 3.10
N SER A 66 4.09 20.14 2.87
CA SER A 66 3.05 20.69 1.99
C SER A 66 2.22 21.82 2.62
N GLY A 67 2.65 22.37 3.76
CA GLY A 67 1.92 23.38 4.53
C GLY A 67 0.84 22.81 5.46
N GLY A 68 0.85 21.50 5.71
CA GLY A 68 -0.04 20.87 6.68
C GLY A 68 0.41 21.09 8.12
N ARG A 69 -0.51 20.87 9.07
CA ARG A 69 -0.23 20.98 10.51
C ARG A 69 -0.70 19.75 11.28
N ARG A 70 -0.11 19.51 12.44
CA ARG A 70 -0.56 18.46 13.36
C ARG A 70 -1.91 18.86 14.00
N PRO A 71 -2.74 17.89 14.43
CA PRO A 71 -3.92 18.18 15.23
C PRO A 71 -3.52 18.96 16.49
N LYS A 72 -4.31 19.98 16.85
CA LYS A 72 -4.25 20.55 18.20
C LYS A 72 -4.92 19.53 19.11
N ARG A 73 -4.40 19.35 20.34
CA ARG A 73 -4.96 18.42 21.33
C ARG A 73 -6.48 18.54 21.41
#